data_AF-A0A9E3SE23-F1
#
_entry.id   AF-A0A9E3SE23-F1
#
_cell.length_a   1.000
_cell.length_b   1.000
_cell.length_c   1.000
_cell.angle_alpha   90.00
_cell.angle_beta   90.00
_cell.angle_gamma   90.00
#
_symmetry.space_group_name_H-M   'P 1'
#
loop_
_entity.id
_entity.type
_entity.pdbx_description
1 polymer ?
#
loop_
_entity_poly.entity_id
_entity_poly.type
_entity_poly.pdbx_seq_one_letter_code
_entity_poly.pdbx_strand_id
1 'polypeptide(L)'
;VDDGINGIFAIDRNEKKLFSVYIIDNGPDEIKSGLFRITENDKIGFADFNGDIIIKPKYEFVFPFVGGIAPFCEGCYLLSDTVTHEYTYYAGGKWGLINRQGIIVYKPQFDSISFDKKGNRYLLYVSDEAFLLNGKLELIKFTRE
;
A
#
# COMPACT_ATOMS: atom_id res chain seq x y z
N VAL A 1 11.13 -10.95 13.18
CA VAL A 1 11.93 -10.71 14.40
C VAL A 1 12.09 -9.22 14.55
N ASP A 2 11.74 -8.68 15.71
CA ASP A 2 12.09 -7.31 16.09
C ASP A 2 13.49 -7.34 16.71
N ASP A 3 14.41 -6.52 16.20
CA ASP A 3 15.77 -6.42 16.77
C ASP A 3 15.91 -5.25 17.76
N GLY A 4 14.84 -4.51 18.02
CA GLY A 4 14.77 -3.41 18.98
C GLY A 4 15.54 -2.15 18.57
N ILE A 5 16.16 -2.13 17.38
CA ILE A 5 17.01 -1.03 16.91
C ILE A 5 16.60 -0.59 15.50
N ASN A 6 16.35 -1.53 14.61
CA ASN A 6 16.12 -1.31 13.19
C ASN A 6 14.71 -1.75 12.72
N GLY A 7 13.84 -2.13 13.67
CA GLY A 7 12.46 -2.51 13.43
C GLY A 7 12.25 -4.02 13.23
N ILE A 8 11.16 -4.37 12.54
CA ILE A 8 10.74 -5.76 12.35
C ILE A 8 11.24 -6.29 11.00
N PHE A 9 11.86 -7.46 11.01
CA PHE A 9 12.43 -8.13 9.85
C PHE A 9 11.81 -9.50 9.58
N ALA A 10 11.68 -9.84 8.31
CA ALA A 10 11.55 -11.23 7.88
C ALA A 10 12.92 -11.93 7.96
N ILE A 11 12.90 -13.20 8.39
CA ILE A 11 14.08 -14.06 8.45
C ILE A 11 13.78 -15.38 7.73
N ASP A 12 14.81 -16.01 7.17
CA ASP A 12 14.69 -17.38 6.67
C ASP A 12 14.81 -18.42 7.81
N ARG A 13 14.76 -19.71 7.46
CA ARG A 13 14.86 -20.82 8.42
C ARG A 13 16.23 -20.94 9.08
N ASN A 14 17.25 -20.28 8.54
CA ASN A 14 18.61 -20.21 9.11
C ASN A 14 18.82 -18.89 9.88
N GLU A 15 17.75 -18.17 10.21
CA GLU A 15 17.76 -16.89 10.93
C GLU A 15 18.43 -15.75 10.15
N LYS A 16 18.67 -15.93 8.84
CA LYS A 16 19.20 -14.87 8.00
C LYS A 16 18.12 -13.82 7.77
N LYS A 17 18.42 -12.55 8.10
CA LYS A 17 17.55 -11.41 7.77
C LYS A 17 17.39 -11.27 6.25
N LEU A 18 16.15 -11.06 5.83
CA LEU A 18 15.77 -10.92 4.42
C LEU A 18 15.43 -9.46 4.08
N PHE A 19 14.39 -8.91 4.69
CA PHE A 19 13.92 -7.54 4.47
C PHE A 19 13.18 -7.00 5.69
N SER A 20 13.13 -5.68 5.81
CA SER A 20 12.26 -4.99 6.78
C SER A 20 10.81 -5.08 6.32
N VAL A 21 9.90 -5.35 7.25
CA VAL A 21 8.46 -5.35 6.97
C VAL A 21 7.86 -4.00 7.32
N TYR A 22 6.84 -3.60 6.57
CA TYR A 22 6.07 -2.39 6.88
C TYR A 22 5.36 -2.58 8.23
N ILE A 23 5.45 -1.57 9.10
CA ILE A 23 4.89 -1.57 10.45
C ILE A 23 3.64 -0.71 10.45
N ILE A 24 2.55 -1.22 11.02
CA ILE A 24 1.33 -0.47 11.30
C ILE A 24 1.05 -0.58 12.80
N ASP A 25 0.78 0.57 13.42
CA ASP A 25 0.61 0.66 14.88
C ASP A 25 1.85 0.09 15.59
N ASN A 26 1.71 -1.03 16.31
CA ASN A 26 2.78 -1.63 17.11
C ASN A 26 3.31 -2.94 16.52
N GLY A 27 3.00 -3.27 15.26
CA GLY A 27 3.31 -4.58 14.70
C GLY A 27 3.47 -4.61 13.18
N PRO A 28 3.88 -5.78 12.64
CA PRO A 28 3.97 -5.94 11.20
C PRO A 28 2.59 -5.83 10.57
N ASP A 29 2.55 -5.22 9.40
CA ASP A 29 1.37 -5.15 8.57
C ASP A 29 0.77 -6.53 8.26
N GLU A 30 -0.54 -6.57 8.06
CA GLU A 30 -1.24 -7.80 7.72
C GLU A 30 -0.83 -8.27 6.31
N ILE A 31 -0.56 -9.56 6.19
CA ILE A 31 -0.31 -10.16 4.88
C ILE A 31 -1.60 -10.19 4.08
N LYS A 32 -1.60 -9.54 2.91
CA LYS A 32 -2.72 -9.55 1.97
C LYS A 32 -2.28 -10.10 0.62
N SER A 33 -3.13 -10.93 0.02
CA SER A 33 -2.86 -11.52 -1.31
C SER A 33 -1.51 -12.27 -1.38
N GLY A 34 -1.09 -12.85 -0.24
CA GLY A 34 0.16 -13.59 -0.07
C GLY A 34 1.43 -12.76 -0.19
N LEU A 35 1.36 -11.45 0.02
CA LEU A 35 2.49 -10.54 -0.06
C LEU A 35 2.64 -9.72 1.23
N PHE A 36 3.88 -9.51 1.62
CA PHE A 36 4.28 -8.54 2.64
C PHE A 36 4.48 -7.19 1.98
N ARG A 37 4.05 -6.10 2.63
CA ARG A 37 4.63 -4.80 2.36
C ARG A 37 5.99 -4.72 3.05
N ILE A 38 7.00 -4.31 2.31
CA ILE A 38 8.39 -4.22 2.78
C ILE A 38 8.90 -2.80 2.66
N THR A 39 9.87 -2.44 3.50
CA THR A 39 10.43 -1.08 3.55
C THR A 39 11.92 -1.06 3.30
N GLU A 40 12.38 -0.04 2.57
CA GLU A 40 13.79 0.30 2.39
C GLU A 40 13.88 1.81 2.09
N ASN A 41 14.73 2.55 2.81
CA ASN A 41 14.93 3.99 2.62
C ASN A 41 13.62 4.82 2.54
N ASP A 42 12.72 4.60 3.50
CA ASP A 42 11.39 5.25 3.58
C ASP A 42 10.48 5.02 2.38
N LYS A 43 10.80 4.03 1.52
CA LYS A 43 9.95 3.58 0.43
C LYS A 43 9.33 2.23 0.76
N ILE A 44 8.18 1.97 0.15
CA ILE A 44 7.42 0.75 0.31
C ILE A 44 7.43 -0.05 -0.99
N GLY A 45 7.57 -1.38 -0.86
CA GLY A 45 7.51 -2.38 -1.92
C GLY A 45 6.78 -3.64 -1.46
N PHE A 46 6.96 -4.75 -2.18
CA PHE A 46 6.34 -6.03 -1.87
C PHE A 46 7.30 -7.20 -2.00
N ALA A 47 7.18 -8.16 -1.08
CA ALA A 47 7.85 -9.45 -1.13
C ALA A 47 6.85 -10.59 -0.87
N ASP A 48 7.18 -11.80 -1.33
CA ASP A 48 6.38 -12.99 -1.09
C ASP A 48 6.87 -13.82 0.11
N PHE A 49 6.23 -14.96 0.34
CA PHE A 49 6.57 -15.89 1.42
C PHE A 49 7.87 -16.69 1.21
N ASN A 50 8.37 -16.75 -0.02
CA ASN A 50 9.63 -17.41 -0.32
C ASN A 50 10.83 -16.51 0.00
N GLY A 51 10.57 -15.23 0.31
CA GLY A 51 11.60 -14.22 0.53
C GLY A 51 11.93 -13.43 -0.73
N ASP A 52 11.19 -13.62 -1.82
CA ASP A 52 11.45 -12.97 -3.10
C ASP A 52 10.83 -11.57 -3.13
N ILE A 53 11.63 -10.56 -3.49
CA ILE A 53 11.15 -9.20 -3.71
C ILE A 53 10.43 -9.14 -5.06
N ILE A 54 9.10 -9.05 -5.02
CA ILE A 54 8.24 -8.96 -6.20
C ILE A 54 8.24 -7.55 -6.77
N ILE A 55 8.18 -6.55 -5.89
CA ILE A 55 8.22 -5.13 -6.26
C ILE A 55 9.20 -4.45 -5.32
N LYS A 56 10.30 -3.93 -5.87
CA LYS A 56 11.30 -3.20 -5.07
C LYS A 56 10.67 -1.99 -4.37
N PRO A 57 11.07 -1.66 -3.14
CA PRO A 57 10.66 -0.43 -2.48
C PRO A 57 10.94 0.79 -3.34
N LYS A 58 9.88 1.52 -3.70
CA LYS A 58 9.98 2.73 -4.53
C LYS A 58 8.84 3.74 -4.35
N TYR A 59 7.77 3.35 -3.68
CA TYR A 59 6.60 4.21 -3.47
C TYR A 59 6.69 4.88 -2.11
N GLU A 60 6.30 6.16 -2.03
CA GLU A 60 6.13 6.85 -0.74
C GLU A 60 5.08 6.13 0.11
N PHE A 61 3.99 5.70 -0.53
CA PHE A 61 3.03 4.80 0.09
C PHE A 61 2.37 3.90 -0.96
N VAL A 62 2.05 2.67 -0.55
CA VAL A 62 1.24 1.76 -1.36
C VAL A 62 0.34 0.95 -0.45
N PHE A 63 -0.94 0.86 -0.83
CA PHE A 63 -1.93 0.05 -0.15
C PHE A 63 -1.71 -1.45 -0.45
N PRO A 64 -2.27 -2.36 0.37
CA PRO A 64 -2.22 -3.79 0.08
C PRO A 64 -2.89 -4.16 -1.26
N PHE A 65 -2.59 -5.33 -1.81
CA PHE A 65 -3.30 -5.81 -2.99
C PHE A 65 -4.70 -6.30 -2.65
N VAL A 66 -5.71 -5.77 -3.35
CA VAL A 66 -7.11 -6.22 -3.31
C VAL A 66 -7.62 -6.40 -4.73
N GLY A 67 -8.16 -7.58 -5.05
CA GLY A 67 -8.64 -7.87 -6.40
C GLY A 67 -7.55 -7.78 -7.48
N GLY A 68 -6.28 -7.99 -7.11
CA GLY A 68 -5.14 -7.95 -8.04
C GLY A 68 -4.55 -6.56 -8.31
N ILE A 69 -5.09 -5.51 -7.67
CA ILE A 69 -4.58 -4.13 -7.78
C ILE A 69 -4.15 -3.58 -6.41
N ALA A 70 -3.19 -2.65 -6.44
CA ALA A 70 -2.78 -1.88 -5.27
C ALA A 70 -2.67 -0.39 -5.67
N PRO A 71 -3.35 0.52 -4.95
CA PRO A 71 -3.14 1.95 -5.11
C PRO A 71 -1.79 2.38 -4.52
N PHE A 72 -1.01 3.11 -5.30
CA PHE A 72 0.24 3.74 -4.86
C PHE A 72 0.10 5.25 -4.93
N CYS A 73 0.77 5.96 -4.03
CA CYS A 73 0.86 7.40 -4.11
C CYS A 73 2.18 7.84 -4.71
N GLU A 74 2.13 8.89 -5.52
CA GLU A 74 3.29 9.63 -6.00
C GLU A 74 3.20 11.07 -5.49
N GLY A 75 4.28 11.54 -4.87
CA GLY A 75 4.34 12.89 -4.27
C GLY A 75 3.57 13.04 -2.96
N CYS A 76 3.12 11.94 -2.34
CA CYS A 76 2.62 11.99 -0.97
C CYS A 76 3.77 12.23 0.01
N TYR A 77 3.46 12.84 1.14
CA TYR A 77 4.35 12.98 2.28
C TYR A 77 3.63 12.56 3.56
N LEU A 78 4.40 12.02 4.51
CA LEU A 78 3.89 11.61 5.81
C LEU A 78 3.69 12.85 6.69
N LEU A 79 2.50 12.98 7.26
CA LEU A 79 2.19 13.97 8.30
C LEU A 79 1.87 13.24 9.60
N SER A 80 2.29 13.83 10.73
CA SER A 80 1.82 13.46 12.06
C SER A 80 0.68 14.40 12.46
N ASP A 81 -0.33 13.88 13.15
CA ASP A 81 -1.28 14.71 13.88
C ASP A 81 -0.51 15.67 14.81
N THR A 82 -0.69 16.97 14.63
CA THR A 82 0.04 18.01 15.37
C THR A 82 -0.45 18.18 16.81
N VAL A 83 -1.64 17.65 17.14
CA VAL A 83 -2.26 17.77 18.45
C VAL A 83 -1.90 16.56 19.30
N THR A 84 -2.17 15.35 18.79
CA THR A 84 -1.97 14.12 19.56
C THR A 84 -0.61 13.48 19.28
N HIS A 85 -0.05 13.67 18.09
CA HIS A 85 1.08 12.89 17.55
C HIS A 85 0.85 11.36 17.60
N GLU A 86 -0.39 10.92 17.81
CA GLU A 86 -0.76 9.51 17.95
C GLU A 86 -0.93 8.82 16.59
N TYR A 87 -1.27 9.60 15.55
CA TYR A 87 -1.54 9.07 14.22
C TYR A 87 -0.69 9.77 13.18
N THR A 88 -0.19 8.99 12.23
CA THR A 88 0.42 9.49 11.00
C THR A 88 -0.46 9.13 9.81
N TYR A 89 -0.50 10.01 8.81
CA TYR A 89 -1.24 9.79 7.58
C TYR A 89 -0.49 10.39 6.39
N TYR A 90 -0.72 9.82 5.21
CA TYR A 90 -0.14 10.35 3.97
C TYR A 90 -1.05 11.42 3.38
N ALA A 91 -0.46 12.57 3.05
CA ALA A 91 -1.15 13.71 2.45
C ALA A 91 -0.42 14.18 1.19
N GLY A 92 -1.11 15.00 0.40
CA GLY A 92 -0.60 15.49 -0.87
C GLY A 92 -0.59 14.42 -1.97
N GLY A 93 0.11 14.71 -3.06
CA GLY A 93 0.30 13.78 -4.18
C GLY A 93 -0.98 13.43 -4.96
N LYS A 94 -0.84 12.41 -5.79
CA LYS A 94 -1.96 11.73 -6.49
C LYS A 94 -1.76 10.23 -6.40
N TRP A 95 -2.87 9.52 -6.52
CA TRP A 95 -2.88 8.06 -6.46
C TRP A 95 -2.98 7.46 -7.86
N GLY A 96 -2.13 6.46 -8.11
CA GLY A 96 -2.17 5.59 -9.27
C GLY A 96 -2.47 4.15 -8.85
N LEU A 97 -2.55 3.24 -9.81
CA LEU A 97 -2.82 1.82 -9.58
C LEU A 97 -1.76 0.96 -10.24
N ILE A 98 -1.32 -0.07 -9.52
CA ILE A 98 -0.42 -1.11 -10.04
C ILE A 98 -1.05 -2.49 -9.94
N ASN A 99 -0.67 -3.39 -10.84
CA ASN A 99 -0.99 -4.81 -10.73
C ASN A 99 0.06 -5.56 -9.88
N ARG A 100 -0.14 -6.87 -9.67
CA ARG A 100 0.75 -7.71 -8.86
C ARG A 100 2.19 -7.82 -9.40
N GLN A 101 2.42 -7.49 -10.66
CA GLN A 101 3.75 -7.42 -11.26
C GLN A 101 4.41 -6.04 -11.11
N GLY A 102 3.73 -5.09 -10.46
CA GLY A 102 4.19 -3.70 -10.32
C GLY A 102 4.05 -2.87 -11.60
N ILE A 103 3.30 -3.37 -12.59
CA ILE A 103 2.98 -2.64 -13.82
C ILE A 103 1.88 -1.62 -13.49
N ILE A 104 2.11 -0.37 -13.89
CA ILE A 104 1.14 0.71 -13.74
C ILE A 104 -0.08 0.43 -14.62
N VAL A 105 -1.24 0.26 -13.99
CA VAL A 105 -2.56 0.14 -14.65
C VAL A 105 -3.14 1.53 -14.90
N TYR A 106 -3.08 2.40 -13.89
CA TYR A 106 -3.45 3.82 -14.01
C TYR A 106 -2.33 4.65 -13.43
N LYS A 107 -1.87 5.65 -14.20
CA LYS A 107 -0.94 6.67 -13.68
C LYS A 107 -1.61 7.47 -12.56
N PRO A 108 -0.81 8.11 -11.67
CA PRO A 108 -1.34 8.98 -10.62
C PRO A 108 -2.29 10.03 -11.17
N GLN A 109 -3.55 9.94 -10.77
CA GLN A 109 -4.62 10.85 -11.21
C GLN A 109 -5.78 10.95 -10.22
N PHE A 110 -5.88 10.01 -9.27
CA PHE A 110 -6.93 10.03 -8.26
C PHE A 110 -6.51 10.89 -7.07
N ASP A 111 -7.46 11.64 -6.53
CA ASP A 111 -7.26 12.58 -5.43
C ASP A 111 -7.23 11.87 -4.08
N SER A 112 -8.02 10.80 -3.95
CA SER A 112 -8.03 9.96 -2.76
C SER A 112 -8.48 8.54 -3.07
N ILE A 113 -8.17 7.64 -2.14
CA ILE A 113 -8.51 6.23 -2.16
C ILE A 113 -9.26 5.91 -0.88
N SER A 114 -10.35 5.16 -0.98
CA SER A 114 -10.98 4.54 0.18
C SER A 114 -11.36 3.09 -0.11
N PHE A 115 -11.85 2.39 0.90
CA PHE A 115 -12.45 1.06 0.71
C PHE A 115 -13.96 1.17 0.57
N ASP A 116 -14.54 0.25 -0.19
CA ASP A 116 -15.99 0.02 -0.14
C ASP A 116 -16.42 -0.47 1.26
N LYS A 117 -17.74 -0.50 1.51
CA LYS A 117 -18.27 -0.89 2.83
C LYS A 117 -17.85 -2.29 3.28
N LYS A 118 -17.52 -3.18 2.35
CA LYS A 118 -17.09 -4.56 2.63
C LYS A 118 -15.58 -4.70 2.80
N GLY A 119 -14.80 -3.64 2.55
CA GLY A 119 -13.34 -3.68 2.63
C GLY A 119 -12.68 -4.51 1.52
N ASN A 120 -13.40 -4.82 0.44
CA ASN A 120 -12.94 -5.75 -0.59
C ASN A 120 -12.77 -5.11 -1.97
N ARG A 121 -13.01 -3.80 -2.09
CA ARG A 121 -12.72 -3.00 -3.30
C ARG A 121 -12.22 -1.61 -2.93
N TYR A 122 -11.41 -1.04 -3.80
CA TYR A 122 -11.02 0.37 -3.72
C TYR A 122 -12.05 1.26 -4.42
N LEU A 123 -12.48 2.32 -3.73
CA LEU A 123 -13.13 3.47 -4.32
C LEU A 123 -12.06 4.50 -4.66
N LEU A 124 -12.07 4.97 -5.89
CA LEU A 124 -11.10 5.89 -6.47
C LEU A 124 -11.80 7.23 -6.69
N TYR A 125 -11.26 8.31 -6.14
CA TYR A 125 -11.93 9.61 -6.20
C TYR A 125 -11.20 10.56 -7.14
N VAL A 126 -11.96 11.26 -7.96
CA VAL A 126 -11.51 12.45 -8.69
C VAL A 126 -12.49 13.57 -8.36
N SER A 127 -12.01 14.58 -7.65
CA SER A 127 -12.84 15.60 -7.00
C SER A 127 -13.92 14.94 -6.12
N ASP A 128 -15.19 15.17 -6.41
CA ASP A 128 -16.35 14.60 -5.71
C ASP A 128 -16.87 13.31 -6.35
N GLU A 129 -16.31 12.88 -7.48
CA GLU A 129 -16.75 11.68 -8.19
C GLU A 129 -15.99 10.44 -7.71
N ALA A 130 -16.75 9.40 -7.36
CA ALA A 130 -16.22 8.10 -6.98
C ALA A 130 -16.27 7.13 -8.16
N PHE A 131 -15.25 6.29 -8.29
CA PHE A 131 -15.15 5.24 -9.30
C PHE A 131 -14.77 3.90 -8.67
N LEU A 132 -15.23 2.82 -9.29
CA LEU A 132 -14.78 1.45 -9.05
C LEU A 132 -14.08 0.92 -10.31
N LEU A 133 -13.26 -0.10 -10.14
CA LEU A 133 -12.80 -0.91 -11.28
C LEU A 133 -13.71 -2.12 -11.49
N ASN A 134 -14.10 -2.34 -12.74
CA ASN A 134 -14.76 -3.59 -13.12
C ASN A 134 -13.72 -4.73 -13.33
N GLY A 135 -14.18 -5.93 -13.68
CA GLY A 135 -13.31 -7.09 -13.90
C GLY A 135 -12.34 -6.96 -15.09
N LYS A 136 -12.52 -5.95 -15.94
CA LYS A 136 -11.61 -5.60 -17.04
C LYS A 136 -10.67 -4.45 -16.70
N LEU A 137 -10.67 -3.99 -15.44
CA LEU A 137 -9.91 -2.83 -14.96
C LEU A 137 -10.32 -1.50 -15.62
N GLU A 138 -11.58 -1.38 -16.02
CA GLU A 138 -12.16 -0.12 -16.51
C GLU A 138 -12.83 0.64 -15.35
N LEU A 139 -12.68 1.97 -15.35
CA LEU A 139 -13.33 2.85 -14.38
C LEU A 139 -14.83 2.91 -14.63
N ILE A 140 -15.62 2.59 -13.60
CA ILE A 140 -17.08 2.70 -13.57
C ILE A 140 -17.45 3.71 -12.50
N LYS A 141 -18.20 4.75 -12.88
CA LYS A 141 -18.70 5.74 -11.94
C LYS A 141 -19.58 5.07 -10.89
N PHE A 142 -19.25 5.27 -9.63
CA PHE A 142 -19.98 4.74 -8.49
C PHE A 142 -20.96 5.79 -7.99
N THR A 143 -22.24 5.56 -8.23
CA THR A 143 -23.34 6.33 -7.66
C THR A 143 -23.90 5.58 -6.46
N ARG A 144 -23.94 6.21 -5.27
CA ARG A 144 -24.73 5.68 -4.16
C ARG A 144 -26.20 5.78 -4.56
N GLU A 145 -26.88 4.64 -4.67
CA GLU A 145 -28.35 4.58 -4.63
C GLU A 145 -28.87 5.01 -3.25
#